data_AF-A0A3S1XR93-F1
#
_entry.id   AF-A0A3S1XR93-F1
#
_cell.length_a   1.000
_cell.length_b   1.000
_cell.length_c   1.000
_cell.angle_alpha   90.00
_cell.angle_beta   90.00
_cell.angle_gamma   90.00
#
_symmetry.space_group_name_H-M   'P 1'
#
loop_
_entity.id
_entity.type
_entity.pdbx_description
1 polymer ?
#
loop_
_entity_poly.entity_id
_entity_poly.type
_entity_poly.pdbx_seq_one_letter_code
_entity_poly.pdbx_strand_id
1 'polypeptide(L)'
;DKTLAGVAGFLSDPRRPIESTLSAMMKTAHLGEGGPHPVIASAARELLNKSDNERSGVLSTAMSFLGLYRDPVVAEVTRRCDWRITDLVDDTRPTTLYLVVPPSDINRTKPLIRLILNQVGRRLTEDLQVRAQGHRLLLMLDEFPALGRLDFFESALAFMAGYGLKSFLIAQSLNQIERAYGANNSILDNCHVRVSFATNDERTAKRVSDALGTATEMRAMRNYAGHRLSPWLGHLMV
;
A
#
# COMPACT_ATOMS: atom_id res chain seq x y z
N ASP A 1 24.66 9.02 13.80
CA ASP A 1 23.87 9.01 12.55
C ASP A 1 22.39 8.87 12.92
N LYS A 2 21.52 9.81 12.48
CA LYS A 2 20.09 9.87 12.86
C LYS A 2 19.19 9.29 11.76
N THR A 3 19.57 8.13 11.22
CA THR A 3 18.87 7.44 10.12
C THR A 3 18.46 6.05 10.55
N LEU A 4 17.57 5.39 9.81
CA LEU A 4 17.23 3.98 10.06
C LEU A 4 18.43 3.05 9.88
N ALA A 5 19.34 3.37 8.95
CA ALA A 5 20.62 2.68 8.82
C ALA A 5 21.50 2.88 10.06
N GLY A 6 21.55 4.10 10.60
CA GLY A 6 22.24 4.43 11.84
C GLY A 6 21.67 3.70 13.05
N VAL A 7 20.35 3.58 13.17
CA VAL A 7 19.69 2.77 14.21
C VAL A 7 20.06 1.29 14.07
N ALA A 8 20.02 0.75 12.86
CA ALA A 8 20.42 -0.63 12.60
C ALA A 8 21.87 -0.88 13.04
N GLY A 9 22.80 0.00 12.62
CA GLY A 9 24.20 -0.09 13.00
C GLY A 9 24.44 0.07 14.50
N PHE A 10 23.65 0.90 15.17
CA PHE A 10 23.73 1.09 16.62
C PHE A 10 23.24 -0.13 17.42
N LEU A 11 22.18 -0.81 16.94
CA LEU A 11 21.62 -2.01 17.57
C LEU A 11 22.44 -3.27 17.28
N SER A 12 23.20 -3.30 16.18
CA SER A 12 23.99 -4.46 15.75
C SER A 12 25.50 -4.27 15.89
N ASP A 13 25.98 -3.31 16.69
CA ASP A 13 27.42 -3.07 16.87
C ASP A 13 28.08 -4.26 17.60
N PRO A 14 28.96 -5.05 16.96
CA PRO A 14 29.57 -6.22 17.59
C PRO A 14 30.51 -5.84 18.74
N ARG A 15 30.92 -4.57 18.83
CA ARG A 15 31.80 -4.07 19.89
C ARG A 15 31.03 -3.60 21.12
N ARG A 16 29.69 -3.60 21.08
CA ARG A 16 28.85 -3.06 22.15
C ARG A 16 27.73 -4.04 22.51
N PRO A 17 27.71 -4.58 23.74
CA PRO A 17 26.57 -5.34 24.23
C PRO A 17 25.29 -4.48 24.25
N ILE A 18 24.13 -5.09 23.98
CA ILE A 18 22.84 -4.40 23.94
C ILE A 18 22.53 -3.71 25.28
N GLU A 19 22.97 -4.28 26.40
CA GLU A 19 22.80 -3.74 27.75
C GLU A 19 23.51 -2.39 27.92
N SER A 20 24.68 -2.24 27.27
CA SER A 20 25.41 -0.97 27.26
C SER A 20 24.67 0.08 26.43
N THR A 21 24.07 -0.34 25.32
CA THR A 21 23.20 0.50 24.49
C THR A 21 21.97 0.96 25.28
N LEU A 22 21.27 0.06 25.96
CA LEU A 22 20.08 0.40 26.77
C LEU A 22 20.45 1.28 27.96
N SER A 23 21.59 1.03 28.60
CA SER A 23 22.13 1.90 29.65
C SER A 23 22.41 3.31 29.13
N ALA A 24 22.95 3.44 27.91
CA ALA A 24 23.15 4.73 27.26
C ALA A 24 21.81 5.43 26.96
N MET A 25 20.81 4.70 26.48
CA MET A 25 19.44 5.23 26.28
C MET A 25 18.81 5.75 27.58
N MET A 26 19.14 5.20 28.74
CA MET A 26 18.62 5.70 30.01
C MET A 26 19.35 6.94 30.53
N LYS A 27 20.65 7.05 30.25
CA LYS A 27 21.53 8.10 30.82
C LYS A 27 21.70 9.31 29.92
N THR A 28 21.46 9.17 28.62
CA THR A 28 21.63 10.26 27.67
C THR A 28 20.65 11.39 27.98
N ALA A 29 21.14 12.63 28.02
CA ALA A 29 20.34 13.83 28.27
C ALA A 29 19.59 14.27 26.99
N HIS A 30 18.55 13.52 26.63
CA HIS A 30 17.76 13.74 25.41
C HIS A 30 17.09 15.13 25.38
N LEU A 31 16.80 15.69 26.55
CA LEU A 31 16.15 16.98 26.74
C LEU A 31 17.13 18.09 27.16
N GLY A 32 18.44 17.88 26.97
CA GLY A 32 19.46 18.83 27.44
C GLY A 32 19.46 18.91 28.98
N GLU A 33 19.30 20.10 29.54
CA GLU A 33 19.26 20.31 31.00
C GLU A 33 18.10 19.58 31.69
N GLY A 34 17.02 19.27 30.96
CA GLY A 34 15.91 18.46 31.45
C GLY A 34 16.24 16.98 31.65
N GLY A 35 17.46 16.54 31.32
CA GLY A 35 17.94 15.18 31.54
C GLY A 35 17.40 14.15 30.52
N PRO A 36 17.36 12.86 30.90
CA PRO A 36 16.84 11.80 30.04
C PRO A 36 15.34 11.92 29.77
N HIS A 37 14.92 11.65 28.53
CA HIS A 37 13.49 11.62 28.20
C HIS A 37 12.82 10.44 28.92
N PRO A 38 11.73 10.65 29.68
CA PRO A 38 11.15 9.63 30.56
C PRO A 38 10.68 8.38 29.79
N VAL A 39 10.07 8.57 28.60
CA VAL A 39 9.66 7.44 27.74
C VAL A 39 10.85 6.60 27.27
N ILE A 40 11.97 7.23 26.90
CA ILE A 40 13.16 6.51 26.42
C ILE A 40 13.80 5.74 27.58
N ALA A 41 13.92 6.37 28.74
CA ALA A 41 14.47 5.74 29.93
C ALA A 41 13.59 4.56 30.41
N SER A 42 12.26 4.72 30.37
CA SER A 42 11.32 3.65 30.73
C SER A 42 11.38 2.48 29.75
N ALA A 43 11.37 2.73 28.45
CA ALA A 43 11.44 1.68 27.43
C ALA A 43 12.76 0.90 27.50
N ALA A 44 13.88 1.60 27.72
CA ALA A 44 15.18 0.95 27.90
C ALA A 44 15.24 0.11 29.19
N ARG A 45 14.68 0.62 30.29
CA ARG A 45 14.56 -0.13 31.55
C ARG A 45 13.69 -1.37 31.39
N GLU A 46 12.57 -1.26 30.71
CA GLU A 46 11.67 -2.39 30.44
C GLU A 46 12.39 -3.49 29.67
N LEU A 47 13.13 -3.14 28.61
CA LEU A 47 13.88 -4.12 27.83
C LEU A 47 15.05 -4.73 28.62
N LEU A 48 15.69 -3.98 29.52
CA LEU A 48 16.72 -4.51 30.43
C LEU A 48 16.16 -5.48 31.48
N ASN A 49 14.93 -5.26 31.95
CA ASN A 49 14.29 -6.12 32.94
C ASN A 49 13.79 -7.45 32.35
N LYS A 50 13.74 -7.57 31.03
CA LYS A 50 13.37 -8.83 30.35
C LYS A 50 14.49 -9.87 30.47
N SER A 51 14.09 -11.14 30.47
CA SER A 51 15.04 -12.25 30.38
C SER A 51 15.90 -12.16 29.12
N ASP A 52 17.11 -12.73 29.13
CA ASP A 52 18.03 -12.67 28.00
C ASP A 52 17.42 -13.22 26.71
N ASN A 53 16.66 -14.31 26.81
CA ASN A 53 15.97 -14.92 25.67
C ASN A 53 14.89 -13.99 25.07
N GLU A 54 14.08 -13.36 25.92
CA GLU A 54 13.03 -12.44 25.47
C GLU A 54 13.63 -11.16 24.88
N ARG A 55 14.67 -10.60 25.53
CA ARG A 55 15.42 -9.44 25.02
C ARG A 55 16.04 -9.73 23.66
N SER A 56 16.65 -10.90 23.49
CA SER A 56 17.20 -11.35 22.21
C SER A 56 16.12 -11.50 21.13
N GLY A 57 14.95 -12.01 21.49
CA GLY A 57 13.79 -12.10 20.59
C GLY A 57 13.30 -10.74 20.10
N VAL A 58 13.21 -9.75 20.99
CA VAL A 58 12.84 -8.36 20.64
C VAL A 58 13.87 -7.75 19.69
N LEU A 59 15.16 -7.89 19.99
CA LEU A 59 16.24 -7.36 19.16
C LEU A 59 16.25 -8.00 17.77
N SER A 60 16.13 -9.33 17.69
CA SER A 60 16.07 -10.07 16.42
C SER A 60 14.91 -9.59 15.54
N THR A 61 13.74 -9.40 16.14
CA THR A 61 12.56 -8.86 15.45
C THR A 61 12.81 -7.44 14.94
N ALA A 62 13.35 -6.55 15.77
CA ALA A 62 13.68 -5.18 15.35
C ALA A 62 14.70 -5.18 14.18
N MET A 63 15.74 -6.01 14.26
CA MET A 63 16.75 -6.14 13.22
C MET A 63 16.18 -6.71 11.91
N SER A 64 15.17 -7.56 11.96
CA SER A 64 14.47 -8.06 10.75
C SER A 64 13.81 -6.93 9.97
N PHE A 65 13.19 -5.95 10.66
CA PHE A 65 12.57 -4.79 10.02
C PHE A 65 13.61 -3.78 9.52
N LEU A 66 14.73 -3.64 10.24
CA LEU A 66 15.81 -2.72 9.89
C LEU A 66 16.77 -3.28 8.83
N GLY A 67 16.71 -4.58 8.53
CA GLY A 67 17.64 -5.26 7.61
C GLY A 67 17.73 -4.61 6.23
N LEU A 68 16.63 -4.05 5.72
CA LEU A 68 16.59 -3.35 4.44
C LEU A 68 17.55 -2.14 4.40
N TYR A 69 17.69 -1.41 5.50
CA TYR A 69 18.53 -0.20 5.58
C TYR A 69 20.02 -0.50 5.72
N ARG A 70 20.41 -1.78 5.74
CA ARG A 70 21.82 -2.19 5.62
C ARG A 70 22.29 -2.15 4.17
N ASP A 71 21.37 -2.11 3.21
CA ASP A 71 21.72 -1.89 1.81
C ASP A 71 22.26 -0.46 1.63
N PRO A 72 23.45 -0.27 1.04
CA PRO A 72 24.07 1.05 0.91
C PRO A 72 23.27 2.00 0.01
N VAL A 73 22.58 1.49 -1.01
CA VAL A 73 21.72 2.28 -1.89
C VAL A 73 20.51 2.76 -1.12
N VAL A 74 19.83 1.87 -0.39
CA VAL A 74 18.67 2.26 0.44
C VAL A 74 19.08 3.24 1.54
N ALA A 75 20.21 2.99 2.21
CA ALA A 75 20.72 3.89 3.24
C ALA A 75 21.01 5.28 2.69
N GLU A 76 21.61 5.39 1.50
CA GLU A 76 21.90 6.67 0.86
C GLU A 76 20.62 7.43 0.50
N VAL A 77 19.66 6.79 -0.18
CA VAL A 77 18.42 7.45 -0.63
C VAL A 77 17.46 7.79 0.52
N THR A 78 17.63 7.16 1.69
CA THR A 78 16.83 7.44 2.89
C THR A 78 17.57 8.25 3.95
N ARG A 79 18.81 8.69 3.68
CA ARG A 79 19.62 9.45 4.65
C ARG A 79 19.05 10.83 4.96
N ARG A 80 18.38 11.45 3.99
CA ARG A 80 17.87 12.82 4.07
C ARG A 80 16.56 12.95 3.30
N CYS A 81 15.70 13.86 3.76
CA CYS A 81 14.46 14.24 3.09
C CYS A 81 14.41 15.76 2.97
N ASP A 82 14.23 16.28 1.76
CA ASP A 82 14.20 17.72 1.46
C ASP A 82 12.79 18.24 1.15
N TRP A 83 11.79 17.37 1.23
CA TRP A 83 10.37 17.68 1.00
C TRP A 83 9.51 17.11 2.14
N ARG A 84 8.28 17.57 2.24
CA ARG A 84 7.27 17.11 3.18
C ARG A 84 6.09 16.53 2.41
N ILE A 85 5.41 15.56 3.02
CA ILE A 85 4.21 14.95 2.43
C ILE A 85 3.13 15.99 2.10
N THR A 86 3.01 17.04 2.91
CA THR A 86 2.08 18.15 2.68
C THR A 86 2.37 18.91 1.38
N ASP A 87 3.62 18.93 0.93
CA ASP A 87 4.02 19.65 -0.28
C ASP A 87 3.39 19.03 -1.55
N LEU A 88 2.94 17.77 -1.49
CA LEU A 88 2.19 17.12 -2.57
C LEU A 88 0.80 17.73 -2.81
N VAL A 89 0.28 18.47 -1.82
CA VAL A 89 -1.10 19.01 -1.81
C VAL A 89 -1.10 20.52 -1.64
N ASP A 90 -0.23 21.05 -0.77
CA ASP A 90 -0.28 22.44 -0.30
C ASP A 90 0.72 23.37 -1.00
N ASP A 91 1.67 22.83 -1.77
CA ASP A 91 2.63 23.67 -2.49
C ASP A 91 1.95 24.44 -3.65
N THR A 92 2.47 25.62 -3.94
CA THR A 92 2.04 26.48 -5.05
C THR A 92 2.22 25.83 -6.42
N ARG A 93 3.21 24.94 -6.55
CA ARG A 93 3.50 24.19 -7.77
C ARG A 93 3.06 22.74 -7.59
N PRO A 94 2.30 22.18 -8.55
CA PRO A 94 1.96 20.76 -8.52
C PRO A 94 3.21 19.88 -8.47
N THR A 95 3.27 18.99 -7.48
CA THR A 95 4.39 18.05 -7.28
C THR A 95 3.93 16.62 -7.52
N THR A 96 4.72 15.83 -8.25
CA THR A 96 4.47 14.40 -8.47
C THR A 96 5.59 13.56 -7.88
N LEU A 97 5.21 12.58 -7.06
CA LEU A 97 6.13 11.60 -6.49
C LEU A 97 6.08 10.28 -7.27
N TYR A 98 7.22 9.88 -7.83
CA TYR A 98 7.38 8.59 -8.50
C TYR A 98 8.13 7.61 -7.60
N LEU A 99 7.50 6.48 -7.29
CA LEU A 99 8.12 5.36 -6.57
C LEU A 99 8.45 4.26 -7.57
N VAL A 100 9.64 4.32 -8.14
CA VAL A 100 10.09 3.38 -9.19
C VAL A 100 10.95 2.30 -8.57
N VAL A 101 10.53 1.05 -8.72
CA VAL A 101 11.25 -0.13 -8.21
C VAL A 101 11.41 -1.14 -9.35
N PRO A 102 12.64 -1.62 -9.61
CA PRO A 102 12.84 -2.71 -10.55
C PRO A 102 12.06 -3.97 -10.14
N PRO A 103 11.48 -4.75 -11.08
CA PRO A 103 10.73 -5.95 -10.75
C PRO A 103 11.49 -6.96 -9.87
N SER A 104 12.82 -7.05 -10.04
CA SER A 104 13.71 -7.89 -9.23
C SER A 104 13.73 -7.51 -7.74
N ASP A 105 13.46 -6.24 -7.41
CA ASP A 105 13.61 -5.68 -6.07
C ASP A 105 12.27 -5.39 -5.38
N ILE A 106 11.14 -5.71 -6.02
CA ILE A 106 9.80 -5.39 -5.50
C ILE A 106 9.57 -5.97 -4.11
N ASN A 107 9.89 -7.26 -3.91
CA ASN A 107 9.69 -7.93 -2.62
C ASN A 107 10.63 -7.39 -1.54
N ARG A 108 11.85 -7.02 -1.94
CA ARG A 108 12.89 -6.53 -1.02
C ARG A 108 12.59 -5.13 -0.52
N THR A 109 12.17 -4.23 -1.41
CA THR A 109 11.88 -2.82 -1.11
C THR A 109 10.45 -2.57 -0.65
N LYS A 110 9.57 -3.58 -0.76
CA LYS A 110 8.18 -3.55 -0.29
C LYS A 110 8.00 -2.90 1.09
N PRO A 111 8.81 -3.19 2.13
CA PRO A 111 8.66 -2.52 3.43
C PRO A 111 8.83 -0.99 3.36
N LEU A 112 9.79 -0.49 2.56
CA LEU A 112 10.03 0.94 2.38
C LEU A 112 8.87 1.59 1.62
N ILE A 113 8.41 0.99 0.54
CA ILE A 113 7.27 1.51 -0.24
C ILE A 113 6.02 1.56 0.63
N ARG A 114 5.75 0.49 1.40
CA ARG A 114 4.65 0.46 2.36
C ARG A 114 4.76 1.55 3.42
N LEU A 115 5.97 1.82 3.93
CA LEU A 115 6.19 2.87 4.92
C LEU A 115 5.83 4.25 4.34
N ILE A 116 6.32 4.56 3.13
CA ILE A 116 6.03 5.82 2.44
C ILE A 116 4.53 5.98 2.21
N LEU A 117 3.87 4.96 1.65
CA LEU A 117 2.43 5.00 1.38
C LEU A 117 1.60 5.17 2.66
N ASN A 118 1.96 4.49 3.75
CA ASN A 118 1.29 4.66 5.04
C ASN A 118 1.46 6.07 5.60
N GLN A 119 2.66 6.65 5.49
CA GLN A 119 2.89 8.03 5.93
C GLN A 119 2.09 9.02 5.08
N VAL A 120 2.07 8.84 3.75
CA VAL A 120 1.27 9.68 2.83
C VAL A 120 -0.20 9.60 3.19
N GLY A 121 -0.76 8.39 3.30
CA GLY A 121 -2.15 8.18 3.65
C GLY A 121 -2.51 8.84 4.98
N ARG A 122 -1.78 8.52 6.06
CA ARG A 122 -2.06 9.06 7.40
C ARG A 122 -1.93 10.56 7.46
N ARG A 123 -0.81 11.12 6.99
CA ARG A 123 -0.55 12.56 7.08
C ARG A 123 -1.53 13.36 6.22
N LEU A 124 -1.96 12.81 5.10
CA LEU A 124 -2.96 13.44 4.25
C LEU A 124 -4.40 13.22 4.72
N THR A 125 -4.66 12.45 5.77
CA THR A 125 -6.02 12.27 6.32
C THR A 125 -6.13 12.64 7.80
N GLU A 126 -5.17 13.37 8.36
CA GLU A 126 -5.18 13.79 9.77
C GLU A 126 -6.22 14.89 10.06
N ASP A 127 -6.30 15.94 9.23
CA ASP A 127 -7.14 17.11 9.49
C ASP A 127 -8.00 17.49 8.27
N LEU A 128 -9.32 17.27 8.35
CA LEU A 128 -10.26 17.54 7.26
C LEU A 128 -10.49 19.05 7.03
N GLN A 129 -10.40 19.86 8.09
CA GLN A 129 -10.81 21.27 8.05
C GLN A 129 -9.87 22.19 7.26
N VAL A 130 -8.66 21.74 6.94
CA VAL A 130 -7.59 22.61 6.41
C VAL A 130 -7.59 22.72 4.87
N ARG A 131 -8.32 21.87 4.14
CA ARG A 131 -7.95 21.55 2.73
C ARG A 131 -8.90 21.98 1.62
N ALA A 132 -9.74 22.98 1.85
CA ALA A 132 -10.59 23.51 0.78
C ALA A 132 -9.80 24.11 -0.42
N GLN A 133 -8.51 24.42 -0.26
CA GLN A 133 -7.70 25.15 -1.26
C GLN A 133 -6.49 24.40 -1.82
N GLY A 134 -6.26 23.13 -1.44
CA GLY A 134 -5.11 22.34 -1.90
C GLY A 134 -5.32 21.62 -3.23
N HIS A 135 -4.23 21.14 -3.83
CA HIS A 135 -4.25 20.28 -5.01
C HIS A 135 -4.90 18.92 -4.71
N ARG A 136 -5.68 18.39 -5.66
CA ARG A 136 -6.22 17.03 -5.55
C ARG A 136 -5.11 16.02 -5.85
N LEU A 137 -4.93 15.04 -4.97
CA LEU A 137 -3.89 14.04 -5.12
C LEU A 137 -4.43 12.74 -5.73
N LEU A 138 -3.79 12.26 -6.80
CA LEU A 138 -4.03 10.95 -7.37
C LEU A 138 -2.97 9.97 -6.87
N LEU A 139 -3.39 8.95 -6.12
CA LEU A 139 -2.58 7.82 -5.72
C LEU A 139 -2.76 6.68 -6.73
N MET A 140 -1.84 6.60 -7.70
CA MET A 140 -1.85 5.56 -8.73
C MET A 140 -0.90 4.44 -8.34
N LEU A 141 -1.44 3.25 -8.09
CA LEU A 141 -0.67 2.08 -7.67
C LEU A 141 -0.76 0.99 -8.74
N ASP A 142 0.33 0.86 -9.50
CA ASP A 142 0.52 -0.27 -10.39
C ASP A 142 0.83 -1.53 -9.59
N GLU A 143 0.34 -2.67 -10.07
CA GLU A 143 0.42 -3.98 -9.42
C GLU A 143 0.16 -3.87 -7.89
N PHE A 144 -0.93 -3.18 -7.53
CA PHE A 144 -1.33 -2.93 -6.16
C PHE A 144 -1.26 -4.17 -5.23
N PRO A 145 -1.68 -5.37 -5.67
CA PRO A 145 -1.58 -6.57 -4.83
C PRO A 145 -0.16 -6.95 -4.41
N ALA A 146 0.89 -6.60 -5.17
CA ALA A 146 2.27 -6.88 -4.78
C ALA A 146 2.67 -6.19 -3.47
N LEU A 147 2.02 -5.08 -3.12
CA LEU A 147 2.22 -4.39 -1.85
C LEU A 147 1.63 -5.15 -0.66
N GLY A 148 0.82 -6.19 -0.88
CA GLY A 148 0.08 -6.90 0.17
C GLY A 148 -0.96 -6.02 0.88
N ARG A 149 -1.52 -6.51 1.98
CA ARG A 149 -2.54 -5.79 2.75
C ARG A 149 -2.00 -4.48 3.31
N LEU A 150 -2.61 -3.35 2.94
CA LEU A 150 -2.32 -2.03 3.48
C LEU A 150 -3.52 -1.59 4.34
N ASP A 151 -3.34 -1.56 5.66
CA ASP A 151 -4.43 -1.32 6.61
C ASP A 151 -5.11 0.04 6.40
N PHE A 152 -4.35 1.05 5.96
CA PHE A 152 -4.91 2.36 5.64
C PHE A 152 -5.87 2.32 4.44
N PHE A 153 -5.68 1.43 3.47
CA PHE A 153 -6.60 1.33 2.35
C PHE A 153 -7.95 0.76 2.80
N GLU A 154 -7.96 -0.28 3.63
CA GLU A 154 -9.23 -0.85 4.13
C GLU A 154 -10.03 0.14 4.98
N SER A 155 -9.34 0.90 5.83
CA SER A 155 -9.97 1.84 6.76
C SER A 155 -10.27 3.20 6.13
N ALA A 156 -9.37 3.72 5.30
CA ALA A 156 -9.43 5.09 4.79
C ALA A 156 -10.02 5.25 3.39
N LEU A 157 -10.09 4.21 2.55
CA LEU A 157 -10.65 4.33 1.19
C LEU A 157 -12.03 4.99 1.16
N ALA A 158 -12.88 4.64 2.12
CA ALA A 158 -14.24 5.14 2.20
C ALA A 158 -14.33 6.67 2.37
N PHE A 159 -13.35 7.31 3.02
CA PHE A 159 -13.40 8.74 3.33
C PHE A 159 -12.28 9.57 2.68
N MET A 160 -11.26 8.95 2.11
CA MET A 160 -10.12 9.62 1.43
C MET A 160 -10.58 10.65 0.39
N ALA A 161 -11.70 10.40 -0.30
CA ALA A 161 -12.28 11.32 -1.26
C ALA A 161 -12.61 12.70 -0.63
N GLY A 162 -13.06 12.72 0.63
CA GLY A 162 -13.36 13.94 1.37
C GLY A 162 -12.11 14.78 1.68
N TYR A 163 -10.93 14.16 1.69
CA TYR A 163 -9.63 14.82 1.90
C TYR A 163 -8.97 15.25 0.57
N GLY A 164 -9.65 15.09 -0.57
CA GLY A 164 -9.10 15.42 -1.88
C GLY A 164 -8.18 14.36 -2.48
N LEU A 165 -8.14 13.14 -1.90
CA LEU A 165 -7.37 12.01 -2.43
C LEU A 165 -8.25 11.12 -3.32
N LYS A 166 -7.69 10.70 -4.45
CA LYS A 166 -8.26 9.68 -5.33
C LYS A 166 -7.28 8.52 -5.46
N SER A 167 -7.77 7.30 -5.35
CA SER A 167 -6.94 6.10 -5.56
C SER A 167 -7.27 5.48 -6.91
N PHE A 168 -6.24 5.12 -7.67
CA PHE A 168 -6.34 4.36 -8.92
C PHE A 168 -5.51 3.09 -8.75
N LEU A 169 -6.21 1.99 -8.47
CA LEU A 169 -5.60 0.71 -8.11
C LEU A 169 -5.60 -0.21 -9.33
N ILE A 170 -4.43 -0.69 -9.73
CA ILE A 170 -4.26 -1.58 -10.87
C ILE A 170 -3.89 -2.96 -10.35
N ALA A 171 -4.57 -3.99 -10.85
CA ALA A 171 -4.31 -5.38 -10.53
C ALA A 171 -4.53 -6.24 -11.78
N GLN A 172 -3.75 -7.31 -11.93
CA GLN A 172 -3.91 -8.23 -13.07
C GLN A 172 -5.12 -9.15 -12.91
N SER A 173 -5.53 -9.44 -11.67
CA SER A 173 -6.70 -10.29 -11.39
C SER A 173 -7.36 -9.94 -10.06
N LEU A 174 -8.67 -10.19 -9.97
CA LEU A 174 -9.41 -10.07 -8.71
C LEU A 174 -8.89 -11.09 -7.67
N ASN A 175 -8.41 -12.25 -8.12
CA ASN A 175 -7.86 -13.28 -7.24
C ASN A 175 -6.59 -12.80 -6.48
N GLN A 176 -5.75 -11.97 -7.09
CA GLN A 176 -4.59 -11.37 -6.38
C GLN A 176 -5.03 -10.42 -5.28
N ILE A 177 -6.08 -9.62 -5.52
CA ILE A 177 -6.66 -8.75 -4.49
C ILE A 177 -7.19 -9.60 -3.34
N GLU A 178 -7.94 -10.67 -3.62
CA GLU A 178 -8.46 -11.58 -2.59
C GLU A 178 -7.35 -12.28 -1.81
N ARG A 179 -6.24 -12.66 -2.45
CA ARG A 179 -5.08 -13.23 -1.76
C ARG A 179 -4.43 -12.22 -0.80
N ALA A 180 -4.40 -10.95 -1.18
CA ALA A 180 -3.76 -9.91 -0.38
C ALA A 180 -4.66 -9.38 0.76
N TYR A 181 -5.98 -9.24 0.53
CA TYR A 181 -6.92 -8.57 1.44
C TYR A 181 -8.01 -9.51 2.01
N GLY A 182 -8.03 -10.77 1.58
CA GLY A 182 -9.09 -11.72 1.93
C GLY A 182 -10.31 -11.65 1.01
N ALA A 183 -11.19 -12.64 1.12
CA ALA A 183 -12.37 -12.77 0.26
C ALA A 183 -13.42 -11.67 0.49
N ASN A 184 -13.56 -11.18 1.73
CA ASN A 184 -14.56 -10.18 2.14
C ASN A 184 -13.94 -8.78 2.24
N ASN A 185 -13.04 -8.42 1.32
CA ASN A 185 -12.39 -7.12 1.32
C ASN A 185 -13.32 -6.02 0.80
N SER A 186 -13.18 -4.81 1.33
CA SER A 186 -13.97 -3.63 0.92
C SER A 186 -13.31 -2.83 -0.22
N ILE A 187 -12.22 -3.32 -0.82
CA ILE A 187 -11.45 -2.56 -1.82
C ILE A 187 -12.32 -2.30 -3.05
N LEU A 188 -12.96 -3.34 -3.59
CA LEU A 188 -13.80 -3.22 -4.78
C LEU A 188 -15.05 -2.38 -4.51
N ASP A 189 -15.64 -2.51 -3.32
CA ASP A 189 -16.85 -1.77 -2.93
C ASP A 189 -16.59 -0.27 -2.79
N ASN A 190 -15.40 0.12 -2.32
CA ASN A 190 -14.98 1.51 -2.26
C ASN A 190 -14.49 2.07 -3.61
N CYS A 191 -14.25 1.22 -4.61
CA CYS A 191 -13.88 1.65 -5.96
C CYS A 191 -15.14 1.86 -6.82
N HIS A 192 -15.60 3.11 -6.90
CA HIS A 192 -16.80 3.48 -7.66
C HIS A 192 -16.66 3.28 -9.17
N VAL A 193 -15.48 3.56 -9.73
CA VAL A 193 -15.17 3.32 -11.15
C VAL A 193 -14.33 2.07 -11.26
N ARG A 194 -14.75 1.15 -12.12
CA ARG A 194 -14.06 -0.12 -12.39
C ARG A 194 -13.81 -0.22 -13.88
N VAL A 195 -12.56 -0.45 -14.24
CA VAL A 195 -12.15 -0.68 -15.63
C VAL A 195 -11.65 -2.12 -15.71
N SER A 196 -12.30 -2.92 -16.55
CA SER A 196 -11.93 -4.31 -16.77
C SER A 196 -11.47 -4.49 -18.21
N PHE A 197 -10.24 -5.01 -18.37
CA PHE A 197 -9.71 -5.45 -19.66
C PHE A 197 -9.97 -6.95 -19.85
N ALA A 198 -9.59 -7.49 -21.01
CA ALA A 198 -9.72 -8.91 -21.30
C ALA A 198 -9.11 -9.77 -20.17
N THR A 199 -9.95 -10.60 -19.56
CA THR A 199 -9.57 -11.45 -18.43
C THR A 199 -9.19 -12.82 -18.94
N ASN A 200 -8.00 -13.31 -18.59
CA ASN A 200 -7.59 -14.68 -18.92
C ASN A 200 -8.08 -15.71 -17.88
N ASP A 201 -8.73 -15.26 -16.80
CA ASP A 201 -9.22 -16.09 -15.69
C ASP A 201 -10.77 -16.13 -15.71
N GLU A 202 -11.35 -17.33 -15.86
CA GLU A 202 -12.79 -17.54 -15.95
C GLU A 202 -13.53 -17.01 -14.71
N ARG A 203 -12.94 -17.19 -13.52
CA ARG A 203 -13.54 -16.72 -12.26
C ARG A 203 -13.63 -15.20 -12.22
N THR A 204 -12.59 -14.51 -12.67
CA THR A 204 -12.59 -13.05 -12.82
C THR A 204 -13.61 -12.62 -13.87
N ALA A 205 -13.68 -13.30 -15.02
CA ALA A 205 -14.65 -13.02 -16.09
C ALA A 205 -16.10 -13.13 -15.57
N LYS A 206 -16.42 -14.20 -14.84
CA LYS A 206 -17.75 -14.41 -14.25
C LYS A 206 -18.10 -13.32 -13.24
N ARG A 207 -17.17 -12.94 -12.36
CA ARG A 207 -17.38 -11.85 -11.40
C ARG A 207 -17.64 -10.50 -12.09
N VAL A 208 -16.90 -10.20 -13.16
CA VAL A 208 -17.13 -8.98 -13.95
C VAL A 208 -18.49 -9.03 -14.63
N SER A 209 -18.87 -10.17 -15.22
CA SER A 209 -20.19 -10.38 -15.83
C SER A 209 -21.32 -10.18 -14.81
N ASP A 210 -21.23 -10.81 -13.64
CA ASP A 210 -22.23 -10.70 -12.58
C ASP A 210 -22.35 -9.25 -12.07
N ALA A 211 -21.23 -8.52 -11.99
CA ALA A 211 -21.21 -7.11 -11.58
C ALA A 211 -21.77 -6.14 -12.62
N LEU A 212 -21.65 -6.44 -13.93
CA LEU A 212 -22.25 -5.65 -15.01
C LEU A 212 -23.77 -5.87 -15.10
N GLY A 213 -24.26 -7.01 -14.61
CA GLY A 213 -25.67 -7.37 -14.66
C GLY A 213 -26.12 -7.87 -16.04
N THR A 214 -27.43 -8.03 -16.20
CA THR A 214 -28.06 -8.49 -17.44
C THR A 214 -28.94 -7.39 -18.03
N ALA A 215 -28.97 -7.30 -19.36
CA ALA A 215 -29.87 -6.44 -20.09
C ALA A 215 -30.86 -7.29 -20.89
N THR A 216 -32.14 -6.95 -20.83
CA THR A 216 -33.17 -7.61 -21.63
C THR A 216 -33.20 -7.01 -23.03
N GLU A 217 -32.87 -7.82 -24.04
CA GLU A 217 -32.99 -7.44 -25.45
C GLU A 217 -34.25 -8.05 -26.08
N MET A 218 -35.06 -7.22 -26.74
CA MET A 218 -36.14 -7.72 -27.59
C MET A 218 -35.58 -8.17 -28.93
N ARG A 219 -35.68 -9.48 -29.23
CA ARG A 219 -35.28 -10.04 -30.52
C ARG A 219 -36.49 -10.54 -31.29
N ALA A 220 -36.70 -10.02 -32.50
CA ALA A 220 -37.71 -10.54 -33.41
C ALA A 220 -37.20 -11.86 -34.03
N MET A 221 -37.81 -12.98 -33.66
CA MET A 221 -37.49 -14.29 -34.24
C MET A 221 -38.49 -14.60 -35.36
N ARG A 222 -38.02 -14.65 -36.62
CA ARG A 222 -38.82 -15.13 -37.75
C ARG A 222 -38.54 -16.62 -37.97
N ASN A 223 -39.49 -17.46 -37.60
CA ASN A 223 -39.44 -18.89 -37.91
C ASN A 223 -40.14 -19.12 -39.25
N TYR A 224 -39.40 -19.59 -40.25
CA TYR A 224 -39.99 -20.12 -41.47
C TYR A 224 -40.45 -21.55 -41.20
N ALA A 225 -41.74 -21.72 -40.93
CA ALA A 225 -42.36 -23.04 -41.02
C ALA A 225 -42.33 -23.45 -42.51
N GLY A 226 -41.48 -24.42 -42.85
CA GLY A 226 -41.50 -25.04 -44.16
C GLY A 226 -42.89 -25.59 -44.41
N HIS A 227 -43.65 -24.92 -45.28
CA HIS A 227 -44.89 -25.47 -45.80
C HIS A 227 -44.54 -26.79 -46.48
N ARG A 228 -45.38 -27.82 -46.33
CA ARG A 228 -45.22 -29.20 -46.86
C ARG A 228 -45.16 -29.31 -48.40
N LEU A 229 -44.71 -28.27 -49.11
CA LEU A 229 -44.61 -28.14 -50.57
C LEU A 229 -43.21 -27.69 -51.05
N SER A 230 -42.17 -27.90 -50.23
CA SER A 230 -40.77 -27.57 -50.56
C SER A 230 -40.05 -28.58 -51.48
N PRO A 231 -40.61 -29.01 -52.62
CA PRO A 231 -39.77 -29.35 -53.77
C PRO A 231 -39.74 -28.28 -54.87
N TRP A 232 -40.61 -27.26 -54.83
CA TRP A 232 -40.89 -26.43 -56.03
C TRP A 232 -40.41 -24.98 -56.01
N LEU A 233 -39.55 -24.59 -55.06
CA LEU A 233 -38.95 -23.24 -55.02
C LEU A 233 -37.41 -23.31 -55.08
N GLY A 234 -36.90 -24.09 -56.03
CA GLY A 234 -35.47 -24.15 -56.38
C GLY A 234 -34.97 -23.04 -57.30
N HIS A 235 -35.78 -22.03 -57.62
CA HIS A 235 -35.35 -20.92 -58.48
C HIS A 235 -35.94 -19.60 -58.01
N LEU A 236 -35.15 -18.88 -57.20
CA LEU A 236 -34.97 -17.43 -57.28
C LEU A 236 -33.75 -17.09 -56.41
N MET A 237 -32.58 -17.08 -57.07
CA MET A 237 -31.46 -16.24 -56.65
C MET A 237 -31.92 -14.79 -56.77
N VAL A 238 -31.94 -14.04 -55.65
CA VAL A 238 -31.21 -12.78 -55.39
C VAL A 238 -31.19 -12.58 -53.88
#